data_AF-A0A537IFC3-F1
#
_entry.id   AF-A0A537IFC3-F1
#
_cell.length_a   1.000
_cell.length_b   1.000
_cell.length_c   1.000
_cell.angle_alpha   90.00
_cell.angle_beta   90.00
_cell.angle_gamma   90.00
#
_symmetry.space_group_name_H-M   'P 1'
#
loop_
_entity.id
_entity.type
_entity.pdbx_description
1 polymer ?
#
loop_
_entity_poly.entity_id
_entity_poly.type
_entity_poly.pdbx_seq_one_letter_code
_entity_poly.pdbx_strand_id
1 'polypeptide(L)'
;MSNNLYRQKREQKALALAALYLTHPTMNKIILLFARLFLLHTILFGQVSNDKIMFVVDSIPVIDDPEEGNEIVQADVADIIVVKNKDTLNRLGYGQFDGVTFIFTKEYRNRSDSLKQIPSSKQMERKNGVFLFHNTPYNGRFIDYYYSGRKQGDGMFLYGRINGHRKMYYQNGKVSVERDYKDGIENGFEIEYYEDGSLKQKGEFINGKENGIWDMYFPNGQLKQRSNFIDGIMDGETAVYYSTGKILAIEVTKNGKTTPDKQLEKINQAMKKGHESSKEGDYKSAIKNYSKAIELDSTYAEAYFSRGTIKLNDFQFDEAIADFDKALKYEPFMEYALTNRAFARIRKYQFENSRAISKNNDVTVLASKDKVPIPEDEQEKICSDLKKAVFLGDKSKMITEALSDYCQTKISR
;
A
#
# COMPACT_ATOMS: atom_id res chain seq x y z
N MET A 1 -35.54 43.31 12.85
CA MET A 1 -36.13 42.17 12.12
C MET A 1 -35.33 41.89 10.85
N SER A 2 -34.27 41.07 10.92
CA SER A 2 -33.66 40.41 9.74
C SER A 2 -32.73 39.22 10.09
N ASN A 3 -32.49 38.91 11.36
CA ASN A 3 -31.63 37.78 11.76
C ASN A 3 -32.35 36.48 12.17
N ASN A 4 -33.69 36.41 12.05
CA ASN A 4 -34.47 35.21 12.40
C ASN A 4 -34.92 34.35 11.21
N LEU A 5 -34.75 34.81 9.96
CA LEU A 5 -35.06 33.99 8.76
C LEU A 5 -33.85 33.18 8.23
N TYR A 6 -32.63 33.52 8.66
CA TYR A 6 -31.40 32.82 8.27
C TYR A 6 -31.09 31.59 9.15
N ARG A 7 -31.69 31.50 10.34
CA ARG A 7 -31.51 30.39 11.30
C ARG A 7 -32.47 29.22 11.01
N GLN A 8 -33.73 29.50 10.68
CA GLN A 8 -34.73 28.48 10.33
C GLN A 8 -34.46 27.76 8.99
N LYS A 9 -33.86 28.42 7.98
CA LYS A 9 -33.50 27.78 6.70
C LYS A 9 -32.24 26.90 6.75
N ARG A 10 -31.38 27.04 7.77
CA ARG A 10 -30.24 26.11 7.99
C ARG A 10 -30.66 24.88 8.79
N GLU A 11 -31.59 25.02 9.73
CA GLU A 11 -32.11 23.88 10.49
C GLU A 11 -32.99 22.94 9.64
N GLN A 12 -33.81 23.46 8.70
CA GLN A 12 -34.52 22.60 7.74
C GLN A 12 -33.62 21.99 6.65
N LYS A 13 -32.46 22.59 6.31
CA LYS A 13 -31.48 21.96 5.40
C LYS A 13 -30.61 20.91 6.10
N ALA A 14 -30.37 21.03 7.40
CA ALA A 14 -29.70 20.01 8.19
C ALA A 14 -30.61 18.80 8.49
N LEU A 15 -31.90 19.02 8.72
CA LEU A 15 -32.89 17.94 8.88
C LEU A 15 -33.29 17.27 7.55
N ALA A 16 -33.23 17.96 6.41
CA ALA A 16 -33.47 17.34 5.10
C ALA A 16 -32.28 16.50 4.59
N LEU A 17 -31.04 16.76 5.04
CA LEU A 17 -29.88 15.90 4.74
C LEU A 17 -29.76 14.70 5.69
N ALA A 18 -30.29 14.80 6.91
CA ALA A 18 -30.37 13.68 7.85
C ALA A 18 -31.50 12.69 7.50
N ALA A 19 -32.59 13.16 6.88
CA ALA A 19 -33.72 12.31 6.51
C ALA A 19 -33.59 11.58 5.15
N LEU A 20 -32.59 11.91 4.31
CA LEU A 20 -32.31 11.18 3.06
C LEU A 20 -31.33 10.00 3.23
N TYR A 21 -30.81 9.78 4.43
CA TYR A 21 -29.88 8.67 4.74
C TYR A 21 -30.55 7.47 5.44
N LEU A 22 -31.88 7.49 5.62
CA LEU A 22 -32.62 6.43 6.33
C LEU A 22 -33.65 5.66 5.49
N THR A 23 -33.62 5.76 4.14
CA THR A 23 -34.57 5.02 3.29
C THR A 23 -33.95 4.33 2.07
N HIS A 24 -32.69 3.88 2.14
CA HIS A 24 -32.13 2.96 1.13
C HIS A 24 -31.40 1.76 1.75
N PRO A 25 -31.95 0.53 1.62
CA PRO A 25 -31.26 -0.67 2.02
C PRO A 25 -30.34 -1.11 0.88
N THR A 26 -29.08 -0.66 0.89
CA THR A 26 -27.88 -1.31 0.35
C THR A 26 -26.74 -0.31 0.24
N MET A 27 -25.93 -0.16 1.30
CA MET A 27 -24.52 0.27 1.19
C MET A 27 -23.78 -0.20 2.44
N ASN A 28 -22.99 -1.27 2.30
CA ASN A 28 -21.95 -1.66 3.24
C ASN A 28 -20.91 -0.54 3.29
N LYS A 29 -20.99 0.32 4.32
CA LYS A 29 -19.95 1.32 4.58
C LYS A 29 -18.82 0.66 5.35
N ILE A 30 -17.81 0.22 4.60
CA ILE A 30 -16.44 0.06 5.08
C ILE A 30 -15.90 1.46 5.42
N ILE A 31 -14.90 1.51 6.31
CA ILE A 31 -14.13 2.67 6.82
C ILE A 31 -14.55 3.09 8.24
N LEU A 32 -13.99 2.40 9.23
CA LEU A 32 -13.70 2.98 10.55
C LEU A 32 -12.33 3.69 10.46
N LEU A 33 -12.30 4.83 9.77
CA LEU A 33 -11.24 5.83 9.98
C LEU A 33 -11.38 6.31 11.43
N PHE A 34 -10.37 6.06 12.27
CA PHE A 34 -10.36 6.40 13.69
C PHE A 34 -10.51 7.92 13.99
N ALA A 35 -10.62 8.78 12.97
CA ALA A 35 -11.07 10.16 13.08
C ALA A 35 -12.61 10.35 13.09
N ARG A 36 -13.42 9.35 12.72
CA ARG A 36 -14.90 9.46 12.68
C ARG A 36 -15.64 8.93 13.90
N LEU A 37 -14.97 8.21 14.79
CA LEU A 37 -15.52 7.89 16.12
C LEU A 37 -15.54 9.10 17.07
N PHE A 38 -14.81 10.17 16.73
CA PHE A 38 -14.87 11.44 17.47
C PHE A 38 -16.13 12.27 17.14
N LEU A 39 -16.86 11.97 16.06
CA LEU A 39 -17.99 12.79 15.58
C LEU A 39 -19.34 12.06 15.52
N LEU A 40 -19.44 10.84 16.05
CA LEU A 40 -20.74 10.14 16.23
C LEU A 40 -21.23 10.13 17.69
N HIS A 41 -20.74 11.05 18.52
CA HIS A 41 -21.29 11.34 19.87
C HIS A 41 -21.87 12.75 20.02
N THR A 42 -21.93 13.55 18.95
CA THR A 42 -22.51 14.91 19.02
C THR A 42 -23.95 14.96 18.49
N ILE A 43 -24.83 14.05 18.88
CA ILE A 43 -26.28 14.29 18.86
C ILE A 43 -26.92 13.57 20.04
N LEU A 44 -26.73 14.13 21.23
CA LEU A 44 -27.70 14.29 22.33
C LEU A 44 -26.89 14.53 23.60
N PHE A 45 -27.09 15.72 24.19
CA PHE A 45 -26.41 16.27 25.36
C PHE A 45 -25.06 16.93 25.08
N GLY A 46 -25.06 18.26 25.16
CA GLY A 46 -23.88 19.08 25.07
C GLY A 46 -22.98 18.87 26.28
N GLN A 47 -21.77 18.42 26.01
CA GLN A 47 -20.51 18.83 26.62
C GLN A 47 -19.43 18.35 25.65
N VAL A 48 -18.63 19.27 25.10
CA VAL A 48 -17.38 18.88 24.43
C VAL A 48 -16.41 18.54 25.56
N SER A 49 -16.49 17.30 26.06
CA SER A 49 -15.50 16.78 26.97
C SER A 49 -14.27 16.40 26.16
N ASN A 50 -13.10 16.85 26.61
CA ASN A 50 -11.81 16.47 26.02
C ASN A 50 -11.37 15.12 26.61
N ASP A 51 -12.27 14.13 26.59
CA ASP A 51 -12.09 12.84 27.28
C ASP A 51 -10.90 12.09 26.68
N LYS A 52 -9.99 11.63 27.54
CA LYS A 52 -8.85 10.82 27.13
C LYS A 52 -9.29 9.36 26.99
N ILE A 53 -9.67 8.94 25.79
CA ILE A 53 -10.12 7.57 25.50
C ILE A 53 -8.96 6.72 24.97
N MET A 54 -8.84 5.48 25.46
CA MET A 54 -7.92 4.46 24.96
C MET A 54 -8.68 3.39 24.18
N PHE A 55 -8.10 2.90 23.09
CA PHE A 55 -8.60 1.76 22.34
C PHE A 55 -7.66 0.57 22.52
N VAL A 56 -8.24 -0.60 22.76
CA VAL A 56 -7.49 -1.86 22.89
C VAL A 56 -8.14 -2.88 21.98
N VAL A 57 -7.39 -3.38 21.00
CA VAL A 57 -7.85 -4.42 20.09
C VAL A 57 -7.31 -5.75 20.57
N ASP A 58 -8.20 -6.68 20.89
CA ASP A 58 -7.94 -7.95 21.57
C ASP A 58 -7.27 -7.76 22.94
N SER A 59 -5.95 -7.55 22.92
CA SER A 59 -5.10 -7.28 24.08
C SER A 59 -3.98 -6.27 23.79
N ILE A 60 -4.02 -5.64 22.60
CA ILE A 60 -2.99 -4.75 22.08
C ILE A 60 -3.54 -3.31 22.16
N PRO A 61 -2.93 -2.42 22.95
CA PRO A 61 -3.26 -1.00 22.94
C PRO A 61 -3.00 -0.39 21.57
N VAL A 62 -3.94 0.40 21.07
CA VAL A 62 -3.77 1.17 19.83
C VAL A 62 -3.13 2.51 20.20
N ILE A 63 -1.83 2.63 19.97
CA ILE A 63 -1.04 3.81 20.32
C ILE A 63 -0.82 4.70 19.10
N ASP A 64 -0.62 4.07 17.93
CA ASP A 64 -0.42 4.73 16.65
C ASP A 64 -1.56 4.37 15.68
N ASP A 65 -1.79 5.26 14.71
CA ASP A 65 -2.72 4.97 13.62
C ASP A 65 -2.27 3.72 12.85
N PRO A 66 -3.20 2.82 12.50
CA PRO A 66 -2.87 1.66 11.67
C PRO A 66 -2.32 2.11 10.32
N GLU A 67 -1.34 1.37 9.80
CA GLU A 67 -0.92 1.51 8.40
C GLU A 67 -2.12 1.29 7.46
N GLU A 68 -2.11 1.97 6.31
CA GLU A 68 -3.17 1.84 5.30
C GLU A 68 -3.34 0.37 4.87
N GLY A 69 -4.57 -0.13 4.93
CA GLY A 69 -4.90 -1.54 4.69
C GLY A 69 -4.79 -2.44 5.92
N ASN A 70 -4.26 -1.95 7.04
CA ASN A 70 -4.20 -2.65 8.34
C ASN A 70 -5.29 -2.23 9.33
N GLU A 71 -6.30 -1.49 8.86
CA GLU A 71 -7.43 -1.08 9.67
C GLU A 71 -8.34 -2.27 10.03
N ILE A 72 -8.90 -2.22 11.23
CA ILE A 72 -9.96 -3.15 11.63
C ILE A 72 -11.25 -2.78 10.89
N VAL A 73 -11.93 -3.77 10.30
CA VAL A 73 -13.25 -3.56 9.71
C VAL A 73 -14.36 -4.17 10.57
N GLN A 74 -15.59 -3.69 10.42
CA GLN A 74 -16.74 -4.21 11.19
C GLN A 74 -16.92 -5.72 11.04
N ALA A 75 -16.54 -6.29 9.89
CA ALA A 75 -16.59 -7.73 9.64
C ALA A 75 -15.64 -8.54 10.55
N ASP A 76 -14.55 -7.94 11.05
CA ASP A 76 -13.59 -8.60 11.93
C ASP A 76 -14.04 -8.59 13.41
N VAL A 77 -14.87 -7.61 13.79
CA VAL A 77 -15.28 -7.39 15.18
C VAL A 77 -16.29 -8.45 15.62
N ALA A 78 -16.02 -9.09 16.77
CA ALA A 78 -16.96 -9.96 17.46
C ALA A 78 -17.81 -9.17 18.46
N ASP A 79 -17.16 -8.38 19.31
CA ASP A 79 -17.84 -7.58 20.33
C ASP A 79 -16.98 -6.38 20.77
N ILE A 80 -17.65 -5.39 21.38
CA ILE A 80 -17.04 -4.15 21.86
C ILE A 80 -17.49 -3.94 23.30
N ILE A 81 -16.54 -3.67 24.19
CA ILE A 81 -16.78 -3.39 25.61
C ILE A 81 -16.22 -2.00 25.93
N VAL A 82 -17.06 -1.13 26.45
CA VAL A 82 -16.66 0.22 26.89
C VAL A 82 -16.63 0.27 28.41
N VAL A 83 -15.48 0.65 28.96
CA VAL A 83 -15.26 0.79 30.41
C VAL A 83 -14.98 2.25 30.73
N LYS A 84 -15.84 2.87 31.53
CA LYS A 84 -15.67 4.25 32.04
C LYS A 84 -15.54 4.33 33.57
N ASN A 85 -15.85 3.25 34.28
CA ASN A 85 -15.76 3.20 35.73
C ASN A 85 -14.29 3.29 36.18
N LYS A 86 -13.94 4.33 36.95
CA LYS A 86 -12.55 4.63 37.32
C LYS A 86 -11.89 3.53 38.17
N ASP A 87 -12.61 2.89 39.09
CA ASP A 87 -12.05 1.78 39.88
C ASP A 87 -11.66 0.59 39.00
N THR A 88 -12.51 0.27 38.02
CA THR A 88 -12.24 -0.77 37.04
C THR A 88 -11.06 -0.40 36.16
N LEU A 89 -10.99 0.85 35.68
CA LEU A 89 -9.87 1.33 34.88
C LEU A 89 -8.54 1.28 35.65
N ASN A 90 -8.52 1.69 36.92
CA ASN A 90 -7.33 1.59 37.77
C ASN A 90 -6.85 0.15 37.90
N ARG A 91 -7.76 -0.81 38.17
CA ARG A 91 -7.43 -2.24 38.28
C ARG A 91 -6.91 -2.83 36.98
N LEU A 92 -7.36 -2.33 35.84
CA LEU A 92 -6.89 -2.76 34.50
C LEU A 92 -5.61 -2.04 34.05
N GLY A 93 -5.06 -1.10 34.84
CA GLY A 93 -3.88 -0.33 34.45
C GLY A 93 -4.14 0.83 33.49
N TYR A 94 -5.40 1.23 33.32
CA TYR A 94 -5.85 2.33 32.44
C TYR A 94 -6.43 3.52 33.22
N GLY A 95 -6.09 3.67 34.50
CA GLY A 95 -6.60 4.73 35.38
C GLY A 95 -6.39 6.16 34.89
N GLN A 96 -5.36 6.35 34.06
CA GLN A 96 -5.02 7.62 33.42
C GLN A 96 -5.96 8.02 32.26
N PHE A 97 -6.90 7.15 31.88
CA PHE A 97 -7.87 7.38 30.80
C PHE A 97 -9.27 7.60 31.38
N ASP A 98 -10.11 8.35 30.65
CA ASP A 98 -11.51 8.62 31.01
C ASP A 98 -12.44 7.50 30.54
N GLY A 99 -11.98 6.72 29.57
CA GLY A 99 -12.61 5.47 29.18
C GLY A 99 -11.68 4.61 28.34
N VAL A 100 -11.93 3.31 28.34
CA VAL A 100 -11.27 2.35 27.46
C VAL A 100 -12.32 1.63 26.64
N THR A 101 -12.13 1.57 25.33
CA THR A 101 -12.93 0.74 24.43
C THR A 101 -12.11 -0.48 24.05
N PHE A 102 -12.50 -1.63 24.57
CA PHE A 102 -11.98 -2.93 24.17
C PHE A 102 -12.75 -3.43 22.97
N ILE A 103 -12.05 -3.81 21.92
CA ILE A 103 -12.60 -4.36 20.69
C ILE A 103 -12.04 -5.76 20.55
N PHE A 104 -12.91 -6.78 20.56
CA PHE A 104 -12.48 -8.16 20.41
C PHE A 104 -12.79 -8.64 19.00
N THR A 105 -11.79 -9.20 18.34
CA THR A 105 -11.93 -9.75 17.00
C THR A 105 -12.51 -11.17 17.06
N LYS A 106 -13.17 -11.59 15.98
CA LYS A 106 -13.64 -12.97 15.82
C LYS A 106 -12.48 -13.96 15.86
N GLU A 107 -11.36 -13.61 15.24
CA GLU A 107 -10.12 -14.38 15.27
C GLU A 107 -9.63 -14.60 16.71
N TYR A 108 -9.60 -13.54 17.53
CA TYR A 108 -9.21 -13.67 18.93
C TYR A 108 -10.18 -14.52 19.75
N ARG A 109 -11.49 -14.37 19.54
CA ARG A 109 -12.49 -15.18 20.25
C ARG A 109 -12.31 -16.67 19.97
N ASN A 110 -12.00 -17.03 18.73
CA ASN A 110 -11.79 -18.41 18.29
C ASN A 110 -10.40 -18.98 18.64
N ARG A 111 -9.47 -18.14 19.09
CA ARG A 111 -8.10 -18.54 19.44
C ARG A 111 -8.07 -19.38 20.72
N SER A 112 -7.26 -20.44 20.77
CA SER A 112 -7.09 -21.26 21.97
C SER A 112 -6.49 -20.45 23.12
N ASP A 113 -6.81 -20.85 24.36
CA ASP A 113 -6.29 -20.17 25.56
C ASP A 113 -4.76 -20.27 25.65
N SER A 114 -4.18 -21.38 25.20
CA SER A 114 -2.72 -21.54 25.10
C SER A 114 -2.05 -20.51 24.18
N LEU A 115 -2.69 -20.14 23.06
CA LEU A 115 -2.16 -19.12 22.15
C LEU A 115 -2.42 -17.71 22.66
N LYS A 116 -3.51 -17.48 23.40
CA LYS A 116 -3.80 -16.19 24.07
C LYS A 116 -2.81 -15.86 25.19
N GLN A 117 -2.17 -16.86 25.79
CA GLN A 117 -1.15 -16.68 26.83
C GLN A 117 0.22 -16.26 26.27
N ILE A 118 0.47 -16.45 24.96
CA ILE A 118 1.72 -16.04 24.34
C ILE A 118 1.65 -14.53 24.08
N PRO A 119 2.56 -13.72 24.64
CA PRO A 119 2.49 -12.28 24.50
C PRO A 119 2.83 -11.82 23.08
N SER A 120 2.30 -10.66 22.71
CA SER A 120 2.70 -9.92 21.51
C SER A 120 3.83 -8.95 21.83
N SER A 121 4.73 -8.72 20.88
CA SER A 121 5.78 -7.70 21.06
C SER A 121 5.19 -6.29 21.20
N LYS A 122 3.98 -6.05 20.66
CA LYS A 122 3.23 -4.78 20.79
C LYS A 122 2.69 -4.51 22.20
N GLN A 123 2.78 -5.49 23.10
CA GLN A 123 2.44 -5.32 24.52
C GLN A 123 3.67 -5.05 25.40
N MET A 124 4.86 -5.06 24.81
CA MET A 124 6.13 -4.96 25.51
C MET A 124 6.70 -3.54 25.37
N GLU A 125 7.43 -3.10 26.38
CA GLU A 125 8.21 -1.87 26.30
C GLU A 125 9.55 -2.15 25.62
N ARG A 126 9.97 -1.30 24.67
CA ARG A 126 11.27 -1.44 24.01
C ARG A 126 12.26 -0.41 24.53
N LYS A 127 13.33 -0.85 25.20
CA LYS A 127 14.44 0.00 25.70
C LYS A 127 15.76 -0.47 25.12
N ASN A 128 16.48 0.39 24.39
CA ASN A 128 17.80 0.09 23.80
C ASN A 128 17.84 -1.22 22.99
N GLY A 129 16.78 -1.50 22.23
CA GLY A 129 16.63 -2.72 21.43
C GLY A 129 16.22 -3.98 22.22
N VAL A 130 16.00 -3.87 23.53
CA VAL A 130 15.55 -4.96 24.41
C VAL A 130 14.04 -4.81 24.65
N PHE A 131 13.29 -5.87 24.41
CA PHE A 131 11.87 -5.99 24.74
C PHE A 131 11.69 -6.43 26.18
N LEU A 132 11.03 -5.58 26.96
CA LEU A 132 10.70 -5.77 28.36
C LEU A 132 9.23 -6.12 28.49
N PHE A 133 8.94 -7.25 29.13
CA PHE A 133 7.59 -7.63 29.53
C PHE A 133 7.52 -7.56 31.05
N HIS A 134 6.61 -6.73 31.58
CA HIS A 134 6.57 -6.38 33.01
C HIS A 134 7.93 -5.94 33.57
N ASN A 135 8.57 -4.98 32.88
CA ASN A 135 9.87 -4.39 33.22
C ASN A 135 11.07 -5.36 33.23
N THR A 136 10.90 -6.57 32.72
CA THR A 136 11.97 -7.58 32.68
C THR A 136 12.26 -8.00 31.23
N PRO A 137 13.53 -8.18 30.82
CA PRO A 137 13.87 -8.72 29.51
C PRO A 137 13.13 -10.04 29.26
N TYR A 138 12.31 -10.07 28.21
CA TYR A 138 11.45 -11.22 27.95
C TYR A 138 12.25 -12.38 27.35
N ASN A 139 11.96 -13.60 27.80
CA ASN A 139 12.53 -14.84 27.28
C ASN A 139 11.38 -15.77 26.91
N GLY A 140 11.38 -16.25 25.66
CA GLY A 140 10.37 -17.19 25.18
C GLY A 140 9.65 -16.71 23.94
N ARG A 141 8.53 -17.38 23.64
CA ARG A 141 7.80 -17.21 22.38
C ARG A 141 6.99 -15.93 22.41
N PHE A 142 6.90 -15.28 21.26
CA PHE A 142 5.96 -14.19 21.04
C PHE A 142 5.19 -14.40 19.75
N ILE A 143 3.98 -13.83 19.68
CA ILE A 143 3.17 -13.80 18.46
C ILE A 143 2.59 -12.40 18.28
N ASP A 144 2.92 -11.78 17.17
CA ASP A 144 2.33 -10.51 16.75
C ASP A 144 1.06 -10.75 15.93
N TYR A 145 0.09 -9.86 16.08
CA TYR A 145 -1.18 -9.90 15.37
C TYR A 145 -1.47 -8.56 14.70
N TYR A 146 -2.15 -8.64 13.56
CA TYR A 146 -2.83 -7.51 12.94
C TYR A 146 -4.03 -7.09 13.81
N TYR A 147 -4.55 -5.87 13.61
CA TYR A 147 -5.77 -5.43 14.29
C TYR A 147 -7.02 -6.20 13.84
N SER A 148 -6.96 -6.92 12.70
CA SER A 148 -7.97 -7.90 12.32
C SER A 148 -7.94 -9.20 13.17
N GLY A 149 -6.97 -9.32 14.09
CA GLY A 149 -6.76 -10.49 14.95
C GLY A 149 -6.01 -11.64 14.26
N ARG A 150 -5.73 -11.51 12.96
CA ARG A 150 -4.94 -12.47 12.20
C ARG A 150 -3.47 -12.40 12.58
N LYS A 151 -2.77 -13.53 12.51
CA LYS A 151 -1.35 -13.63 12.84
C LYS A 151 -0.51 -12.78 11.87
N GLN A 152 0.32 -11.90 12.42
CA GLN A 152 1.25 -11.05 11.66
C GLN A 152 2.66 -11.61 11.66
N GLY A 153 3.08 -12.25 12.76
CA GLY A 153 4.37 -12.91 12.83
C GLY A 153 4.61 -13.60 14.15
N ASP A 154 5.62 -14.45 14.20
CA ASP A 154 6.06 -15.10 15.42
C ASP A 154 7.56 -15.40 15.42
N GLY A 155 8.10 -15.53 16.62
CA GLY A 155 9.51 -15.83 16.84
C GLY A 155 9.82 -16.09 18.31
N MET A 156 11.11 -16.05 18.63
CA MET A 156 11.64 -16.25 19.97
C MET A 156 12.40 -15.01 20.43
N PHE A 157 12.21 -14.62 21.69
CA PHE A 157 13.08 -13.67 22.38
C PHE A 157 14.03 -14.41 23.31
N LEU A 158 15.29 -13.98 23.30
CA LEU A 158 16.32 -14.34 24.28
C LEU A 158 16.88 -13.04 24.86
N TYR A 159 16.80 -12.86 26.18
CA TYR A 159 17.12 -11.62 26.89
C TYR A 159 16.48 -10.37 26.25
N GLY A 160 15.23 -10.49 25.83
CA GLY A 160 14.45 -9.44 25.17
C GLY A 160 14.92 -9.11 23.75
N ARG A 161 15.76 -9.93 23.11
CA ARG A 161 16.24 -9.73 21.74
C ARG A 161 15.76 -10.88 20.85
N ILE A 162 15.30 -10.58 19.64
CA ILE A 162 14.82 -11.63 18.72
C ILE A 162 16.00 -12.55 18.43
N ASN A 163 15.81 -13.86 18.57
CA ASN A 163 16.87 -14.83 18.39
C ASN A 163 16.35 -16.09 17.72
N GLY A 164 17.06 -16.58 16.71
CA GLY A 164 16.63 -17.69 15.86
C GLY A 164 15.69 -17.24 14.74
N HIS A 165 14.90 -18.19 14.26
CA HIS A 165 14.04 -18.02 13.10
C HIS A 165 12.76 -17.23 13.42
N ARG A 166 12.46 -16.21 12.61
CA ARG A 166 11.23 -15.43 12.66
C ARG A 166 10.46 -15.61 11.35
N LYS A 167 9.14 -15.78 11.47
CA LYS A 167 8.22 -15.86 10.34
C LYS A 167 7.17 -14.75 10.43
N MET A 168 6.98 -14.02 9.35
CA MET A 168 5.98 -12.98 9.19
C MET A 168 4.98 -13.37 8.09
N TYR A 169 3.76 -12.85 8.18
CA TYR A 169 2.66 -13.20 7.29
C TYR A 169 1.98 -11.95 6.78
N TYR A 170 1.47 -12.00 5.55
CA TYR A 170 0.50 -11.05 5.04
C TYR A 170 -0.87 -11.24 5.73
N GLN A 171 -1.75 -10.25 5.58
CA GLN A 171 -3.13 -10.33 6.09
C GLN A 171 -3.95 -11.48 5.53
N ASN A 172 -3.63 -11.97 4.33
CA ASN A 172 -4.26 -13.15 3.74
C ASN A 172 -3.76 -14.47 4.34
N GLY A 173 -2.83 -14.43 5.30
CA GLY A 173 -2.28 -15.58 6.00
C GLY A 173 -1.08 -16.25 5.31
N LYS A 174 -0.71 -15.83 4.10
CA LYS A 174 0.51 -16.32 3.43
C LYS A 174 1.75 -15.73 4.07
N VAL A 175 2.84 -16.48 4.05
CA VAL A 175 4.14 -16.01 4.56
C VAL A 175 4.59 -14.81 3.73
N SER A 176 5.03 -13.75 4.40
CA SER A 176 5.62 -12.57 3.76
C SER A 176 7.13 -12.59 3.85
N VAL A 177 7.67 -12.91 5.02
CA VAL A 177 9.12 -12.93 5.28
C VAL A 177 9.46 -14.07 6.23
N GLU A 178 10.57 -14.74 5.94
CA GLU A 178 11.27 -15.64 6.83
C GLU A 178 12.67 -15.08 7.05
N ARG A 179 13.09 -14.92 8.31
CA ARG A 179 14.39 -14.30 8.62
C ARG A 179 15.01 -14.86 9.88
N ASP A 180 16.31 -15.09 9.83
CA ASP A 180 17.10 -15.52 10.98
C ASP A 180 17.74 -14.33 11.71
N TYR A 181 17.74 -14.42 13.04
CA TYR A 181 18.28 -13.42 13.94
C TYR A 181 19.26 -14.02 14.94
N LYS A 182 20.25 -13.23 15.34
CA LYS A 182 21.11 -13.50 16.49
C LYS A 182 21.20 -12.25 17.34
N ASP A 183 20.83 -12.34 18.61
CA ASP A 183 20.86 -11.22 19.57
C ASP A 183 20.16 -9.94 19.05
N GLY A 184 19.06 -10.12 18.33
CA GLY A 184 18.24 -9.04 17.78
C GLY A 184 18.78 -8.42 16.49
N ILE A 185 19.84 -8.99 15.92
CA ILE A 185 20.48 -8.55 14.67
C ILE A 185 20.24 -9.62 13.60
N GLU A 186 19.92 -9.22 12.37
CA GLU A 186 19.77 -10.12 11.24
C GLU A 186 21.05 -10.95 11.04
N ASN A 187 20.95 -12.27 11.10
CA ASN A 187 22.11 -13.14 10.98
C ASN A 187 21.69 -14.55 10.54
N GLY A 188 21.90 -14.87 9.27
CA GLY A 188 21.44 -16.07 8.59
C GLY A 188 20.60 -15.72 7.37
N PHE A 189 19.69 -16.60 6.98
CA PHE A 189 18.95 -16.42 5.73
C PHE A 189 17.77 -15.46 5.88
N GLU A 190 17.51 -14.72 4.81
CA GLU A 190 16.26 -14.04 4.57
C GLU A 190 15.60 -14.60 3.31
N ILE A 191 14.29 -14.83 3.38
CA ILE A 191 13.43 -15.12 2.23
C ILE A 191 12.20 -14.22 2.34
N GLU A 192 11.93 -13.44 1.31
CA GLU A 192 10.71 -12.65 1.18
C GLU A 192 9.86 -13.19 0.04
N TYR A 193 8.54 -13.09 0.19
CA TYR A 193 7.55 -13.55 -0.75
C TYR A 193 6.63 -12.40 -1.18
N TYR A 194 6.02 -12.50 -2.36
CA TYR A 194 4.89 -11.65 -2.74
C TYR A 194 3.61 -12.08 -2.03
N GLU A 195 2.55 -11.25 -2.10
CA GLU A 195 1.28 -11.53 -1.43
C GLU A 195 0.57 -12.80 -1.95
N ASP A 196 0.91 -13.33 -3.12
CA ASP A 196 0.45 -14.65 -3.60
C ASP A 196 1.29 -15.83 -3.08
N GLY A 197 2.39 -15.57 -2.37
CA GLY A 197 3.33 -16.56 -1.87
C GLY A 197 4.43 -16.94 -2.86
N SER A 198 4.49 -16.32 -4.04
CA SER A 198 5.64 -16.47 -4.94
C SER A 198 6.91 -15.85 -4.34
N LEU A 199 8.07 -16.42 -4.63
CA LEU A 199 9.35 -15.94 -4.10
C LEU A 199 9.63 -14.53 -4.65
N LYS A 200 9.96 -13.58 -3.76
CA LYS A 200 10.28 -12.19 -4.11
C LYS A 200 11.76 -11.91 -4.02
N GLN A 201 12.41 -12.30 -2.93
CA GLN A 201 13.86 -12.22 -2.81
C GLN A 201 14.40 -13.20 -1.79
N LYS A 202 15.69 -13.48 -1.87
CA LYS A 202 16.41 -14.24 -0.85
C LYS A 202 17.88 -13.83 -0.82
N GLY A 203 18.48 -13.99 0.35
CA GLY A 203 19.89 -13.76 0.58
C GLY A 203 20.29 -14.12 2.00
N GLU A 204 21.51 -13.75 2.37
CA GLU A 204 22.06 -13.97 3.71
C GLU A 204 22.50 -12.65 4.33
N PHE A 205 22.27 -12.53 5.63
CA PHE A 205 22.84 -11.49 6.47
C PHE A 205 23.93 -12.08 7.38
N ILE A 206 25.01 -11.34 7.55
CA ILE A 206 26.02 -11.59 8.58
C ILE A 206 26.11 -10.33 9.45
N ASN A 207 25.79 -10.45 10.73
CA ASN A 207 25.80 -9.33 11.70
C ASN A 207 25.07 -8.07 11.21
N GLY A 208 23.89 -8.25 10.61
CA GLY A 208 23.02 -7.16 10.18
C GLY A 208 23.35 -6.59 8.80
N LYS A 209 24.26 -7.22 8.05
CA LYS A 209 24.71 -6.75 6.74
C LYS A 209 24.55 -7.82 5.67
N GLU A 210 24.07 -7.43 4.49
CA GLU A 210 23.95 -8.33 3.35
C GLU A 210 25.30 -8.96 3.01
N ASN A 211 25.29 -10.27 2.76
CA ASN A 211 26.49 -11.00 2.40
C ASN A 211 26.17 -12.09 1.36
N GLY A 212 27.09 -12.28 0.42
CA GLY A 212 26.97 -13.27 -0.65
C GLY A 212 25.93 -12.88 -1.70
N ILE A 213 25.36 -13.88 -2.36
CA ILE A 213 24.42 -13.70 -3.46
C ILE A 213 23.03 -13.35 -2.94
N TRP A 214 22.52 -12.24 -3.44
CA TRP A 214 21.15 -11.80 -3.26
C TRP A 214 20.41 -11.91 -4.59
N ASP A 215 19.35 -12.72 -4.58
CA ASP A 215 18.47 -12.94 -5.72
C ASP A 215 17.12 -12.26 -5.47
N MET A 216 16.68 -11.44 -6.41
CA MET A 216 15.34 -10.89 -6.48
C MET A 216 14.61 -11.47 -7.68
N TYR A 217 13.32 -11.74 -7.54
CA TYR A 217 12.49 -12.39 -8.55
C TYR A 217 11.25 -11.56 -8.87
N PHE A 218 10.75 -11.72 -10.09
CA PHE A 218 9.41 -11.27 -10.45
C PHE A 218 8.36 -12.27 -9.94
N PRO A 219 7.07 -11.90 -9.83
CA PRO A 219 6.02 -12.82 -9.39
C PRO A 219 5.83 -14.06 -10.29
N ASN A 220 6.29 -14.04 -11.55
CA ASN A 220 6.32 -15.24 -12.40
C ASN A 220 7.50 -16.20 -12.10
N GLY A 221 8.31 -15.91 -11.08
CA GLY A 221 9.48 -16.69 -10.69
C GLY A 221 10.73 -16.45 -11.53
N GLN A 222 10.68 -15.58 -12.54
CA GLN A 222 11.89 -15.19 -13.29
C GLN A 222 12.79 -14.33 -12.42
N LEU A 223 14.10 -14.50 -12.57
CA LEU A 223 15.08 -13.66 -11.89
C LEU A 223 14.89 -12.22 -12.36
N LYS A 224 14.85 -11.28 -11.43
CA LYS A 224 14.77 -9.83 -11.65
C LYS A 224 16.12 -9.19 -11.51
N GLN A 225 16.85 -9.60 -10.48
CA GLN A 225 18.19 -9.10 -10.20
C GLN A 225 18.96 -10.16 -9.43
N ARG A 226 20.24 -10.29 -9.74
CA ARG A 226 21.21 -11.02 -8.93
C ARG A 226 22.38 -10.11 -8.65
N SER A 227 22.70 -9.93 -7.38
CA SER A 227 23.81 -9.10 -6.91
C SER A 227 24.64 -9.87 -5.90
N ASN A 228 25.93 -9.52 -5.79
CA ASN A 228 26.80 -10.05 -4.74
C ASN A 228 27.15 -8.93 -3.76
N PHE A 229 27.11 -9.25 -2.47
CA PHE A 229 27.39 -8.34 -1.37
C PHE A 229 28.52 -8.86 -0.49
N ILE A 230 29.36 -7.94 -0.02
CA ILE A 230 30.40 -8.20 0.97
C ILE A 230 30.25 -7.14 2.06
N ASP A 231 29.91 -7.56 3.27
CA ASP A 231 29.74 -6.67 4.43
C ASP A 231 28.77 -5.51 4.16
N GLY A 232 27.65 -5.80 3.50
CA GLY A 232 26.60 -4.83 3.16
C GLY A 232 26.92 -3.94 1.94
N ILE A 233 28.08 -4.14 1.31
CA ILE A 233 28.51 -3.38 0.14
C ILE A 233 28.43 -4.29 -1.09
N MET A 234 27.72 -3.82 -2.13
CA MET A 234 27.68 -4.52 -3.41
C MET A 234 29.09 -4.61 -4.01
N ASP A 235 29.53 -5.81 -4.37
CA ASP A 235 30.85 -6.08 -4.95
C ASP A 235 30.77 -7.22 -5.95
N GLY A 236 31.35 -7.03 -7.13
CA GLY A 236 31.29 -7.97 -8.24
C GLY A 236 30.20 -7.65 -9.25
N GLU A 237 29.77 -8.68 -9.98
CA GLU A 237 28.79 -8.56 -11.06
C GLU A 237 27.36 -8.49 -10.50
N THR A 238 26.59 -7.53 -11.00
CA THR A 238 25.14 -7.47 -10.84
C THR A 238 24.48 -7.65 -12.19
N ALA A 239 23.63 -8.66 -12.31
CA ALA A 239 22.84 -8.91 -13.49
C ALA A 239 21.38 -8.52 -13.23
N VAL A 240 20.81 -7.70 -14.12
CA VAL A 240 19.41 -7.26 -14.08
C VAL A 240 18.72 -7.84 -15.30
N TYR A 241 17.48 -8.31 -15.10
CA TYR A 241 16.72 -9.04 -16.10
C TYR A 241 15.36 -8.40 -16.28
N TYR A 242 14.85 -8.52 -17.51
CA TYR A 242 13.44 -8.33 -17.76
C TYR A 242 12.64 -9.50 -17.20
N SER A 243 11.36 -9.31 -16.90
CA SER A 243 10.46 -10.39 -16.41
C SER A 243 10.20 -11.50 -17.44
N THR A 244 10.66 -11.31 -18.68
CA THR A 244 10.75 -12.35 -19.72
C THR A 244 11.96 -13.28 -19.56
N GLY A 245 12.89 -12.96 -18.66
CA GLY A 245 14.16 -13.65 -18.44
C GLY A 245 15.33 -13.14 -19.30
N LYS A 246 15.08 -12.19 -20.23
CA LYS A 246 16.13 -11.55 -21.03
C LYS A 246 16.98 -10.64 -20.14
N ILE A 247 18.30 -10.65 -20.31
CA ILE A 247 19.19 -9.70 -19.61
C ILE A 247 18.87 -8.27 -20.06
N LEU A 248 18.61 -7.40 -19.09
CA LEU A 248 18.49 -5.96 -19.27
C LEU A 248 19.88 -5.30 -19.19
N ALA A 249 20.67 -5.65 -18.18
CA ALA A 249 21.98 -5.05 -17.96
C ALA A 249 22.89 -5.96 -17.13
N ILE A 250 24.20 -5.80 -17.32
CA ILE A 250 25.22 -6.33 -16.44
C ILE A 250 26.09 -5.16 -16.00
N GLU A 251 26.18 -4.96 -14.69
CA GLU A 251 26.98 -3.91 -14.07
C GLU A 251 28.04 -4.55 -13.19
N VAL A 252 29.23 -3.96 -13.14
CA VAL A 252 30.33 -4.48 -12.31
C VAL A 252 30.72 -3.43 -11.28
N THR A 253 30.56 -3.77 -10.01
CA THR A 253 30.98 -2.95 -8.87
C THR A 253 32.31 -3.45 -8.34
N LYS A 254 33.29 -2.55 -8.22
CA LYS A 254 34.58 -2.85 -7.60
C LYS A 254 35.04 -1.66 -6.76
N ASN A 255 35.44 -1.91 -5.52
CA ASN A 255 35.84 -0.87 -4.58
C ASN A 255 34.78 0.24 -4.44
N GLY A 256 33.50 -0.17 -4.41
CA GLY A 256 32.35 0.75 -4.34
C GLY A 256 32.07 1.56 -5.62
N LYS A 257 32.80 1.32 -6.72
CA LYS A 257 32.56 1.98 -8.01
C LYS A 257 31.89 1.03 -8.99
N THR A 258 30.65 1.35 -9.37
CA THR A 258 29.89 0.63 -10.40
C THR A 258 30.27 1.12 -11.78
N THR A 259 30.59 0.18 -12.68
CA THR A 259 30.79 0.45 -14.10
C THR A 259 29.47 0.17 -14.81
N PRO A 260 28.77 1.20 -15.33
CA PRO A 260 27.47 1.01 -15.97
C PRO A 260 27.62 0.36 -17.34
N ASP A 261 26.56 -0.31 -17.79
CA ASP A 261 26.45 -0.77 -19.17
C ASP A 261 26.44 0.44 -20.12
N LYS A 262 27.33 0.47 -21.11
CA LYS A 262 27.50 1.62 -22.02
C LYS A 262 26.29 1.88 -22.91
N GLN A 263 25.52 0.84 -23.25
CA GLN A 263 24.27 1.00 -24.01
C GLN A 263 23.19 1.57 -23.08
N LEU A 264 23.09 1.02 -21.87
CA LEU A 264 22.17 1.53 -20.86
C LEU A 264 22.48 3.00 -20.50
N GLU A 265 23.75 3.39 -20.44
CA GLU A 265 24.14 4.79 -20.20
C GLU A 265 23.55 5.75 -21.25
N LYS A 266 23.58 5.36 -22.53
CA LYS A 266 22.98 6.16 -23.62
C LYS A 266 21.45 6.20 -23.51
N ILE A 267 20.82 5.09 -23.16
CA ILE A 267 19.38 4.99 -22.90
C ILE A 267 19.00 5.93 -21.75
N ASN A 268 19.70 5.83 -20.62
CA ASN A 268 19.49 6.65 -19.43
C ASN A 268 19.69 8.15 -19.72
N GLN A 269 20.64 8.51 -20.59
CA GLN A 269 20.82 9.89 -21.02
C GLN A 269 19.61 10.40 -21.83
N ALA A 270 19.05 9.58 -22.72
CA ALA A 270 17.85 9.93 -23.47
C ALA A 270 16.62 10.03 -22.53
N MET A 271 16.47 9.08 -21.60
CA MET A 271 15.42 9.10 -20.57
C MET A 271 15.49 10.36 -19.71
N LYS A 272 16.68 10.70 -19.21
CA LYS A 272 16.91 11.91 -18.40
C LYS A 272 16.44 13.18 -19.13
N LYS A 273 16.83 13.35 -20.39
CA LYS A 273 16.37 14.49 -21.22
C LYS A 273 14.85 14.48 -21.42
N GLY A 274 14.26 13.29 -21.58
CA GLY A 274 12.81 13.14 -21.66
C GLY A 274 12.10 13.61 -20.38
N HIS A 275 12.62 13.22 -19.21
CA HIS A 275 12.08 13.65 -17.91
C HIS A 275 12.27 15.14 -17.66
N GLU A 276 13.41 15.71 -18.06
CA GLU A 276 13.67 17.15 -17.98
C GLU A 276 12.65 17.94 -18.82
N SER A 277 12.49 17.60 -20.10
CA SER A 277 11.48 18.22 -20.97
C SER A 277 10.05 18.04 -20.44
N SER A 278 9.74 16.88 -19.85
CA SER A 278 8.43 16.65 -19.22
C SER A 278 8.17 17.57 -18.03
N LYS A 279 9.18 17.82 -17.18
CA LYS A 279 9.06 18.73 -16.03
C LYS A 279 8.87 20.17 -16.46
N GLU A 280 9.41 20.53 -17.62
CA GLU A 280 9.25 21.84 -18.25
C GLU A 280 7.91 22.00 -19.00
N GLY A 281 7.13 20.92 -19.13
CA GLY A 281 5.88 20.91 -19.90
C GLY A 281 6.08 20.79 -21.42
N ASP A 282 7.30 20.63 -21.92
CA ASP A 282 7.59 20.38 -23.34
C ASP A 282 7.34 18.90 -23.67
N TYR A 283 6.07 18.56 -23.85
CA TYR A 283 5.63 17.20 -24.17
C TYR A 283 6.20 16.70 -25.51
N LYS A 284 6.37 17.59 -26.49
CA LYS A 284 6.92 17.22 -27.79
C LYS A 284 8.38 16.76 -27.68
N SER A 285 9.20 17.52 -26.96
CA SER A 285 10.60 17.14 -26.73
C SER A 285 10.71 15.92 -25.81
N ALA A 286 9.84 15.80 -24.80
CA ALA A 286 9.79 14.62 -23.94
C ALA A 286 9.52 13.34 -24.76
N ILE A 287 8.47 13.35 -25.58
CA ILE A 287 8.11 12.23 -26.47
C ILE A 287 9.26 11.87 -27.41
N LYS A 288 9.93 12.89 -27.99
CA LYS A 288 11.09 12.68 -28.88
C LYS A 288 12.24 11.98 -28.15
N ASN A 289 12.60 12.43 -26.95
CA ASN A 289 13.70 11.86 -26.18
C ASN A 289 13.40 10.43 -25.72
N TYR A 290 12.19 10.14 -25.26
CA TYR A 290 11.79 8.75 -24.93
C TYR A 290 11.77 7.86 -26.18
N SER A 291 11.36 8.38 -27.34
CA SER A 291 11.41 7.61 -28.59
C SER A 291 12.85 7.26 -28.97
N LYS A 292 13.81 8.16 -28.70
CA LYS A 292 15.24 7.87 -28.90
C LYS A 292 15.75 6.77 -27.96
N ALA A 293 15.26 6.69 -26.73
CA ALA A 293 15.57 5.57 -25.83
C ALA A 293 15.04 4.24 -26.40
N ILE A 294 13.83 4.23 -26.96
CA ILE A 294 13.23 3.06 -27.63
C ILE A 294 14.01 2.65 -28.89
N GLU A 295 14.56 3.60 -29.64
CA GLU A 295 15.43 3.30 -30.79
C GLU A 295 16.74 2.61 -30.36
N LEU A 296 17.27 2.94 -29.18
CA LEU A 296 18.48 2.34 -28.62
C LEU A 296 18.23 0.94 -28.06
N ASP A 297 17.06 0.71 -27.46
CA ASP A 297 16.57 -0.63 -27.10
C ASP A 297 15.03 -0.68 -27.22
N SER A 298 14.56 -1.37 -28.27
CA SER A 298 13.13 -1.53 -28.55
C SER A 298 12.35 -2.36 -27.52
N THR A 299 13.06 -2.97 -26.56
CA THR A 299 12.51 -3.75 -25.45
C THR A 299 12.51 -3.00 -24.11
N TYR A 300 13.03 -1.77 -24.07
CA TYR A 300 13.13 -0.98 -22.85
C TYR A 300 11.76 -0.42 -22.40
N ALA A 301 11.10 -1.18 -21.54
CA ALA A 301 9.71 -0.94 -21.10
C ALA A 301 9.48 0.46 -20.50
N GLU A 302 10.45 0.98 -19.74
CA GLU A 302 10.33 2.26 -19.03
C GLU A 302 10.20 3.46 -19.99
N ALA A 303 10.84 3.40 -21.16
CA ALA A 303 10.69 4.45 -22.16
C ALA A 303 9.28 4.46 -22.79
N TYR A 304 8.70 3.28 -23.03
CA TYR A 304 7.30 3.19 -23.46
C TYR A 304 6.36 3.73 -22.39
N PHE A 305 6.52 3.30 -21.13
CA PHE A 305 5.73 3.81 -20.02
C PHE A 305 5.81 5.33 -19.88
N SER A 306 7.03 5.88 -19.93
CA SER A 306 7.25 7.32 -19.78
C SER A 306 6.61 8.09 -20.94
N ARG A 307 6.78 7.63 -22.19
CA ARG A 307 6.16 8.23 -23.37
C ARG A 307 4.63 8.14 -23.32
N GLY A 308 4.09 7.00 -22.91
CA GLY A 308 2.66 6.79 -22.72
C GLY A 308 2.07 7.72 -21.66
N THR A 309 2.81 7.99 -20.57
CA THR A 309 2.40 8.93 -19.53
C THR A 309 2.34 10.38 -20.03
N ILE A 310 3.30 10.80 -20.88
CA ILE A 310 3.22 12.12 -21.53
C ILE A 310 2.00 12.20 -22.44
N LYS A 311 1.79 11.20 -23.29
CA LYS A 311 0.63 11.12 -24.18
C LYS A 311 -0.70 11.14 -23.41
N LEU A 312 -0.76 10.45 -22.28
CA LEU A 312 -1.93 10.47 -21.39
C LEU A 312 -2.20 11.89 -20.86
N ASN A 313 -1.16 12.60 -20.45
CA ASN A 313 -1.26 13.98 -19.97
C ASN A 313 -1.56 14.98 -21.11
N ASP A 314 -1.24 14.62 -22.35
CA ASP A 314 -1.56 15.37 -23.57
C ASP A 314 -2.90 14.91 -24.21
N PHE A 315 -3.73 14.16 -23.48
CA PHE A 315 -5.05 13.67 -23.91
C PHE A 315 -5.02 12.74 -25.15
N GLN A 316 -3.86 12.21 -25.51
CA GLN A 316 -3.65 11.23 -26.58
C GLN A 316 -3.88 9.80 -26.03
N PHE A 317 -5.12 9.49 -25.67
CA PHE A 317 -5.43 8.30 -24.86
C PHE A 317 -5.15 6.98 -25.59
N ASP A 318 -5.47 6.87 -26.88
CA ASP A 318 -5.24 5.64 -27.63
C ASP A 318 -3.75 5.35 -27.81
N GLU A 319 -2.96 6.38 -28.11
CA GLU A 319 -1.50 6.27 -28.23
C GLU A 319 -0.82 6.02 -26.89
N ALA A 320 -1.37 6.54 -25.79
CA ALA A 320 -0.93 6.23 -24.44
C ALA A 320 -1.19 4.76 -24.09
N ILE A 321 -2.40 4.25 -24.34
CA ILE A 321 -2.76 2.84 -24.14
C ILE A 321 -1.81 1.93 -24.94
N ALA A 322 -1.54 2.25 -26.21
CA ALA A 322 -0.64 1.47 -27.04
C ALA A 322 0.80 1.44 -26.50
N ASP A 323 1.29 2.55 -25.95
CA ASP A 323 2.60 2.59 -25.29
C ASP A 323 2.61 1.79 -23.99
N PHE A 324 1.55 1.87 -23.17
CA PHE A 324 1.44 1.02 -21.97
C PHE A 324 1.32 -0.46 -22.30
N ASP A 325 0.63 -0.83 -23.38
CA ASP A 325 0.57 -2.21 -23.88
C ASP A 325 1.98 -2.73 -24.24
N LYS A 326 2.82 -1.88 -24.86
CA LYS A 326 4.21 -2.22 -25.16
C LYS A 326 5.06 -2.32 -23.91
N ALA A 327 4.92 -1.41 -22.96
CA ALA A 327 5.61 -1.48 -21.67
C ALA A 327 5.28 -2.80 -20.97
N LEU A 328 3.99 -3.14 -20.86
CA LEU A 328 3.50 -4.35 -20.20
C LEU A 328 3.75 -5.64 -20.99
N LYS A 329 4.04 -5.56 -22.28
CA LYS A 329 4.53 -6.70 -23.06
C LYS A 329 5.93 -7.13 -22.61
N TYR A 330 6.81 -6.16 -22.34
CA TYR A 330 8.20 -6.44 -21.95
C TYR A 330 8.36 -6.54 -20.43
N GLU A 331 7.53 -5.82 -19.67
CA GLU A 331 7.45 -5.86 -18.22
C GLU A 331 6.01 -6.04 -17.72
N PRO A 332 5.43 -7.26 -17.76
CA PRO A 332 4.05 -7.50 -17.35
C PRO A 332 3.75 -7.21 -15.87
N PHE A 333 4.77 -6.99 -15.05
CA PHE A 333 4.67 -6.68 -13.62
C PHE A 333 5.02 -5.22 -13.30
N MET A 334 5.08 -4.35 -14.31
CA MET A 334 5.22 -2.91 -14.10
C MET A 334 3.91 -2.32 -13.59
N GLU A 335 3.75 -2.30 -12.27
CA GLU A 335 2.55 -1.86 -11.55
C GLU A 335 2.02 -0.51 -12.04
N TYR A 336 2.87 0.54 -12.05
CA TYR A 336 2.47 1.88 -12.52
C TYR A 336 1.94 1.90 -13.97
N ALA A 337 2.43 1.01 -14.84
CA ALA A 337 1.96 0.92 -16.23
C ALA A 337 0.57 0.28 -16.31
N LEU A 338 0.25 -0.70 -15.45
CA LEU A 338 -1.11 -1.25 -15.32
C LEU A 338 -2.08 -0.15 -14.87
N THR A 339 -1.71 0.56 -13.80
CA THR A 339 -2.49 1.66 -13.24
C THR A 339 -2.75 2.74 -14.29
N ASN A 340 -1.70 3.25 -14.95
CA ASN A 340 -1.84 4.28 -15.96
C ASN A 340 -2.62 3.82 -17.19
N ARG A 341 -2.50 2.55 -17.60
CA ARG A 341 -3.31 1.99 -18.71
C ARG A 341 -4.79 1.94 -18.37
N ALA A 342 -5.14 1.48 -17.16
CA ALA A 342 -6.51 1.49 -16.68
C ALA A 342 -7.09 2.91 -16.68
N PHE A 343 -6.36 3.89 -16.14
CA PHE A 343 -6.80 5.29 -16.14
C PHE A 343 -6.82 5.93 -17.53
N ALA A 344 -5.95 5.53 -18.45
CA ALA A 344 -6.00 5.98 -19.84
C ALA A 344 -7.29 5.49 -20.52
N ARG A 345 -7.69 4.22 -20.29
CA ARG A 345 -8.97 3.68 -20.75
C ARG A 345 -10.15 4.43 -20.16
N ILE A 346 -10.17 4.67 -18.84
CA ILE A 346 -11.24 5.46 -18.19
C ILE A 346 -11.31 6.88 -18.77
N ARG A 347 -10.17 7.58 -18.87
CA ARG A 347 -10.12 8.97 -19.35
C ARG A 347 -10.54 9.10 -20.81
N LYS A 348 -10.24 8.11 -21.66
CA LYS A 348 -10.74 8.06 -23.04
C LYS A 348 -12.25 8.28 -23.12
N TYR A 349 -13.02 7.64 -22.23
CA TYR A 349 -14.47 7.79 -22.17
C TYR A 349 -14.92 9.06 -21.44
N GLN A 350 -14.24 9.45 -20.37
CA GLN A 350 -14.55 10.71 -19.65
C GLN A 350 -14.41 11.96 -20.52
N PHE A 351 -13.44 11.95 -21.43
CA PHE A 351 -13.15 13.03 -22.36
C PHE A 351 -13.70 12.78 -23.77
N GLU A 352 -14.51 11.73 -23.96
CA GLU A 352 -15.14 11.44 -25.24
C GLU A 352 -16.10 12.58 -25.62
N ASN A 353 -15.86 13.16 -26.80
CA ASN A 353 -16.53 14.37 -27.28
C ASN A 353 -16.41 15.56 -26.30
N SER A 354 -15.29 15.63 -25.56
CA SER A 354 -15.06 16.73 -24.63
C SER A 354 -15.04 18.07 -25.35
N ARG A 355 -15.68 19.06 -24.72
CA ARG A 355 -15.67 20.45 -25.19
C ARG A 355 -14.54 21.18 -24.49
N ALA A 356 -13.76 21.95 -25.26
CA ALA A 356 -12.85 22.94 -24.70
C ALA A 356 -13.66 24.05 -24.01
N ILE A 357 -13.48 24.18 -22.70
CA ILE A 357 -14.05 25.26 -21.88
C ILE A 357 -13.24 26.54 -22.10
N SER A 358 -11.92 26.40 -22.21
CA SER A 358 -10.99 27.49 -22.51
C SER A 358 -9.80 26.95 -23.29
N LYS A 359 -9.29 27.74 -24.22
CA LYS A 359 -8.08 27.42 -24.98
C LYS A 359 -7.31 28.72 -25.22
N ASN A 360 -6.09 28.80 -24.69
CA ASN A 360 -5.12 29.80 -25.08
C ASN A 360 -3.85 29.10 -25.62
N ASN A 361 -2.78 29.84 -25.86
CA ASN A 361 -1.54 29.27 -26.42
C ASN A 361 -0.81 28.31 -25.48
N ASP A 362 -1.09 28.38 -24.17
CA ASP A 362 -0.34 27.66 -23.14
C ASP A 362 -1.16 26.55 -22.47
N VAL A 363 -2.48 26.71 -22.38
CA VAL A 363 -3.38 25.84 -21.61
C VAL A 363 -4.68 25.61 -22.38
N THR A 364 -5.05 24.33 -22.50
CA THR A 364 -6.39 23.90 -22.91
C THR A 364 -7.10 23.29 -21.71
N VAL A 365 -8.27 23.82 -21.38
CA VAL A 365 -9.14 23.28 -20.32
C VAL A 365 -10.29 22.53 -20.99
N LEU A 366 -10.38 21.24 -20.74
CA LEU A 366 -11.42 20.37 -21.27
C LEU A 366 -12.44 20.01 -20.18
N ALA A 367 -13.71 19.95 -20.56
CA ALA A 367 -14.75 19.40 -19.70
C ALA A 367 -14.64 17.87 -19.63
N SER A 368 -14.52 17.30 -18.43
CA SER A 368 -14.69 15.87 -18.20
C SER A 368 -16.11 15.55 -17.76
N LYS A 369 -16.58 14.35 -18.09
CA LYS A 369 -17.81 13.78 -17.56
C LYS A 369 -17.49 12.86 -16.39
N ASP A 370 -18.25 12.97 -15.31
CA ASP A 370 -18.15 12.05 -14.18
C ASP A 370 -18.97 10.77 -14.43
N LYS A 371 -18.41 9.62 -14.02
CA LYS A 371 -19.07 8.30 -14.04
C LYS A 371 -19.68 7.94 -15.40
N VAL A 372 -18.90 8.09 -16.47
CA VAL A 372 -19.31 7.74 -17.83
C VAL A 372 -19.48 6.22 -17.95
N PRO A 373 -20.57 5.73 -18.60
CA PRO A 373 -20.68 4.32 -18.95
C PRO A 373 -19.52 3.88 -19.84
N ILE A 374 -18.77 2.87 -19.39
CA ILE A 374 -17.68 2.25 -20.15
C ILE A 374 -18.22 0.94 -20.74
N PRO A 375 -17.91 0.60 -22.02
CA PRO A 375 -18.23 -0.70 -22.59
C PRO A 375 -17.72 -1.86 -21.73
N GLU A 376 -18.48 -2.95 -21.66
CA GLU A 376 -18.20 -4.08 -20.77
C GLU A 376 -16.81 -4.69 -21.01
N ASP A 377 -16.39 -4.82 -22.28
CA ASP A 377 -15.07 -5.37 -22.62
C ASP A 377 -13.92 -4.47 -22.17
N GLU A 378 -14.11 -3.14 -22.16
CA GLU A 378 -13.13 -2.18 -21.65
C GLU A 378 -13.14 -2.15 -20.12
N GLN A 379 -14.31 -2.28 -19.51
CA GLN A 379 -14.47 -2.40 -18.06
C GLN A 379 -13.71 -3.63 -17.53
N GLU A 380 -13.82 -4.78 -18.20
CA GLU A 380 -13.05 -5.99 -17.84
C GLU A 380 -11.53 -5.74 -17.87
N LYS A 381 -11.02 -5.07 -18.91
CA LYS A 381 -9.60 -4.72 -19.04
C LYS A 381 -9.14 -3.79 -17.93
N ILE A 382 -9.91 -2.74 -17.64
CA ILE A 382 -9.67 -1.80 -16.52
C ILE A 382 -9.59 -2.58 -15.20
N CYS A 383 -10.56 -3.45 -14.95
CA CYS A 383 -10.63 -4.21 -13.72
C CYS A 383 -9.51 -5.23 -13.57
N SER A 384 -9.10 -5.87 -14.67
CA SER A 384 -7.94 -6.75 -14.69
C SER A 384 -6.67 -5.98 -14.29
N ASP A 385 -6.44 -4.81 -14.90
CA ASP A 385 -5.26 -3.99 -14.63
C ASP A 385 -5.22 -3.48 -13.19
N LEU A 386 -6.32 -2.90 -12.70
CA LEU A 386 -6.39 -2.38 -11.32
C LEU A 386 -6.23 -3.49 -10.28
N LYS A 387 -6.88 -4.64 -10.46
CA LYS A 387 -6.71 -5.79 -9.54
C LYS A 387 -5.27 -6.29 -9.53
N LYS A 388 -4.61 -6.31 -10.71
CA LYS A 388 -3.21 -6.72 -10.82
C LYS A 388 -2.26 -5.68 -10.20
N ALA A 389 -2.55 -4.38 -10.31
CA ALA A 389 -1.79 -3.33 -9.64
C ALA A 389 -1.88 -3.44 -8.11
N VAL A 390 -3.09 -3.65 -7.56
CA VAL A 390 -3.30 -3.92 -6.12
C VAL A 390 -2.51 -5.13 -5.67
N PHE A 391 -2.53 -6.20 -6.46
CA PHE A 391 -1.76 -7.42 -6.18
C PHE A 391 -0.25 -7.15 -6.12
N LEU A 392 0.26 -6.25 -6.97
CA LEU A 392 1.68 -5.87 -7.00
C LEU A 392 2.05 -4.81 -5.94
N GLY A 393 1.06 -4.31 -5.19
CA GLY A 393 1.28 -3.49 -3.99
C GLY A 393 0.72 -2.06 -4.07
N ASP A 394 0.21 -1.59 -5.21
CA ASP A 394 -0.43 -0.27 -5.26
C ASP A 394 -1.86 -0.35 -4.73
N LYS A 395 -1.98 -0.05 -3.43
CA LYS A 395 -3.23 0.02 -2.69
C LYS A 395 -3.71 1.46 -2.51
N SER A 396 -3.23 2.39 -3.35
CA SER A 396 -3.59 3.80 -3.24
C SER A 396 -5.11 3.99 -3.27
N LYS A 397 -5.57 5.00 -2.53
CA LYS A 397 -6.98 5.41 -2.52
C LYS A 397 -7.56 5.59 -3.92
N MET A 398 -6.76 6.11 -4.86
CA MET A 398 -7.17 6.29 -6.25
C MET A 398 -7.56 4.97 -6.93
N ILE A 399 -6.78 3.90 -6.73
CA ILE A 399 -7.06 2.58 -7.29
C ILE A 399 -8.26 1.93 -6.61
N THR A 400 -8.35 2.03 -5.28
CA THR A 400 -9.46 1.42 -4.53
C THR A 400 -10.80 2.08 -4.87
N GLU A 401 -10.83 3.40 -5.06
CA GLU A 401 -12.00 4.13 -5.56
C GLU A 401 -12.36 3.71 -7.00
N ALA A 402 -11.38 3.60 -7.90
CA ALA A 402 -11.63 3.16 -9.27
C ALA A 402 -12.15 1.71 -9.33
N LEU A 403 -11.64 0.80 -8.50
CA LEU A 403 -12.17 -0.56 -8.37
C LEU A 403 -13.63 -0.54 -7.88
N SER A 404 -13.96 0.33 -6.93
CA SER A 404 -15.33 0.49 -6.44
C SER A 404 -16.27 1.01 -7.53
N ASP A 405 -15.84 2.04 -8.27
CA ASP A 405 -16.68 2.72 -9.25
C ASP A 405 -16.87 1.90 -10.54
N TYR A 406 -15.84 1.16 -10.96
CA TYR A 406 -15.83 0.48 -12.26
C TYR A 406 -15.80 -1.04 -12.18
N CYS A 407 -15.54 -1.68 -11.03
CA CYS A 407 -15.33 -3.14 -10.97
C CYS A 407 -16.29 -3.90 -10.07
N GLN A 408 -17.25 -3.20 -9.45
CA GLN A 408 -18.34 -3.85 -8.75
C GLN A 408 -19.29 -4.48 -9.78
N THR A 409 -19.47 -5.79 -9.70
CA THR A 409 -20.48 -6.51 -10.47
C THR A 409 -21.84 -5.89 -10.17
N LYS A 410 -22.53 -5.39 -11.20
CA LYS A 410 -23.98 -5.18 -11.10
C LYS A 410 -24.59 -6.55 -10.84
N ILE A 411 -24.95 -6.82 -9.58
CA ILE A 411 -25.85 -7.93 -9.28
C ILE A 411 -27.12 -7.59 -10.07
N SER A 412 -27.37 -8.33 -11.15
CA SER A 412 -28.63 -8.26 -11.88
C SER A 412 -29.74 -8.55 -10.88
N ARG A 413 -30.51 -7.50 -10.54
CA ARG A 413 -31.78 -7.63 -9.85
C ARG A 413 -32.85 -8.07 -10.82
#